data_AF-A0A4P7IHI5-F1
#
_entry.id   AF-A0A4P7IHI5-F1
#
_cell.length_a   1.000
_cell.length_b   1.000
_cell.length_c   1.000
_cell.angle_alpha   90.00
_cell.angle_beta   90.00
_cell.angle_gamma   90.00
#
_symmetry.space_group_name_H-M   'P 1'
#
loop_
_entity.id
_entity.type
_entity.pdbx_description
1 polymer ?
#
loop_
_entity_poly.entity_id
_entity_poly.type
_entity_poly.pdbx_seq_one_letter_code
_entity_poly.pdbx_strand_id
1 'polypeptide(L)'
;MTENKTLTLTLSIPAPLTTHLWSSAAPNFISDQPDRFWTYDYPELPDPHSPIFRNGTMMWTESMSDALLLRACEDQLGHATTLLFDEAGFSAGPVILCSRPFYAQEEGKMR
;
A
#
# COMPACT_ATOMS: atom_id res chain seq x y z
N MET A 1 4.12 24.08 9.24
CA MET A 1 5.37 23.36 8.93
C MET A 1 5.56 22.31 10.01
N THR A 2 5.28 21.06 9.69
CA THR A 2 5.58 19.92 10.56
C THR A 2 7.05 19.55 10.37
N GLU A 3 7.79 19.47 11.47
CA GLU A 3 9.20 19.09 11.46
C GLU A 3 9.31 17.59 11.13
N ASN A 4 10.02 17.25 10.05
CA ASN A 4 10.34 15.87 9.73
C ASN A 4 11.31 15.33 10.78
N LYS A 5 10.95 14.22 11.43
CA LYS A 5 11.86 13.46 12.29
C LYS A 5 12.32 12.22 11.55
N THR A 6 13.62 12.14 11.26
CA THR A 6 14.21 10.97 10.63
C THR A 6 14.62 9.96 11.68
N LEU A 7 14.13 8.73 11.55
CA LEU A 7 14.57 7.57 12.32
C LEU A 7 15.03 6.49 11.34
N THR A 8 16.25 5.98 11.50
CA THR A 8 16.76 4.87 10.69
C THR A 8 16.64 3.58 11.47
N LEU A 9 15.87 2.62 10.94
CA LEU A 9 15.71 1.28 11.48
C LEU A 9 16.17 0.27 10.43
N THR A 10 16.94 -0.74 10.84
CA THR A 10 17.28 -1.88 9.98
C THR A 10 16.50 -3.10 10.48
N LEU A 11 15.64 -3.63 9.63
CA LEU A 11 14.81 -4.80 9.92
C LEU A 11 15.09 -5.87 8.86
N SER A 12 15.12 -7.14 9.29
CA SER A 12 15.17 -8.29 8.38
C SER A 12 13.86 -9.04 8.48
N ILE A 13 13.03 -8.91 7.45
CA ILE A 13 11.72 -9.54 7.37
C ILE A 13 11.79 -10.63 6.28
N PRO A 14 11.58 -11.91 6.60
CA PRO A 14 11.45 -12.95 5.60
C PRO A 14 10.32 -12.63 4.63
N ALA A 15 10.55 -12.81 3.32
CA ALA A 15 9.56 -12.52 2.29
C ALA A 15 8.18 -13.17 2.53
N PRO A 16 8.06 -14.41 3.05
CA PRO A 16 6.75 -14.98 3.36
C PRO A 16 5.98 -14.24 4.47
N LEU A 17 6.67 -13.50 5.35
CA LEU A 17 6.02 -12.76 6.42
C LEU A 17 5.47 -11.40 5.97
N THR A 18 5.94 -10.85 4.84
CA THR A 18 5.45 -9.56 4.34
C THR A 18 3.99 -9.64 3.89
N THR A 19 3.49 -10.83 3.56
CA THR A 19 2.07 -11.05 3.24
C THR A 19 1.14 -10.87 4.44
N HIS A 20 1.68 -10.88 5.67
CA HIS A 20 0.91 -10.62 6.89
C HIS A 20 0.82 -9.13 7.25
N LEU A 21 1.47 -8.24 6.49
CA LEU A 21 1.40 -6.79 6.70
C LEU A 21 0.12 -6.17 6.11
N TRP A 22 -0.68 -6.93 5.37
CA TRP A 22 -1.94 -6.49 4.81
C TRP A 22 -3.03 -7.55 5.01
N SER A 23 -4.27 -7.09 5.19
CA SER A 23 -5.43 -7.93 5.50
C SER A 23 -6.28 -8.24 4.26
N SER A 24 -6.27 -7.34 3.28
CA SER A 24 -6.92 -7.57 1.99
C SER A 24 -6.21 -6.82 0.88
N ALA A 25 -6.42 -7.25 -0.35
CA ALA A 25 -5.85 -6.63 -1.54
C ALA A 25 -6.83 -6.63 -2.72
N ALA A 26 -6.71 -5.65 -3.60
CA ALA A 26 -7.53 -5.48 -4.78
C ALA A 26 -6.70 -4.85 -5.92
N PRO A 27 -7.10 -5.02 -7.20
CA PRO A 27 -6.52 -4.22 -8.28
C PRO A 27 -6.78 -2.73 -8.02
N ASN A 28 -5.93 -1.85 -8.55
CA ASN A 28 -6.13 -0.41 -8.44
C ASN A 28 -7.47 0.03 -9.07
N PHE A 29 -8.35 0.61 -8.26
CA PHE A 29 -9.63 1.19 -8.66
C PHE A 29 -9.79 2.65 -8.17
N ILE A 30 -8.70 3.34 -7.82
CA ILE A 30 -8.79 4.69 -7.23
C ILE A 30 -9.55 5.69 -8.12
N SER A 31 -9.42 5.55 -9.44
CA SER A 31 -10.09 6.44 -10.41
C SER A 31 -11.60 6.17 -10.51
N ASP A 32 -12.05 4.98 -10.10
CA ASP A 32 -13.47 4.61 -10.10
C ASP A 32 -14.20 5.19 -8.87
N GLN A 33 -13.46 5.60 -7.84
CA GLN A 33 -13.97 6.11 -6.56
C GLN A 33 -13.15 7.30 -6.06
N PRO A 34 -13.18 8.46 -6.75
CA PRO A 34 -12.27 9.57 -6.51
C PRO A 34 -12.41 10.20 -5.11
N ASP A 35 -13.59 10.12 -4.51
CA ASP A 35 -13.86 10.72 -3.20
C ASP A 35 -13.64 9.74 -2.03
N ARG A 36 -13.33 8.46 -2.29
CA ARG A 36 -13.18 7.45 -1.24
C ARG A 36 -11.81 7.50 -0.57
N PHE A 37 -10.79 7.90 -1.33
CA PHE A 37 -9.41 7.83 -0.91
C PHE A 37 -8.79 9.21 -0.85
N TRP A 38 -8.12 9.51 0.26
CA TRP A 38 -7.24 10.68 0.34
C TRP A 38 -5.80 10.25 0.59
N THR A 39 -4.88 11.15 0.27
CA THR A 39 -3.44 10.97 0.49
C THR A 39 -2.86 12.25 1.10
N TYR A 40 -1.68 12.14 1.69
CA TYR A 40 -0.93 13.33 2.08
C TYR A 40 -0.27 13.96 0.86
N ASP A 41 -0.35 15.28 0.76
CA ASP A 41 0.48 16.05 -0.17
C ASP A 41 1.92 16.09 0.36
N TYR A 42 2.68 15.04 0.05
CA TYR A 42 4.08 14.90 0.46
C TYR A 42 4.97 14.67 -0.79
N PRO A 43 6.01 15.48 -1.02
CA PRO A 43 6.78 15.45 -2.27
C PRO A 43 7.43 14.10 -2.63
N GLU A 44 7.68 13.23 -1.65
CA GLU A 44 8.29 11.91 -1.89
C GLU A 44 7.27 10.80 -2.10
N LEU A 45 5.96 11.08 -1.95
CA LEU A 45 4.91 10.14 -2.28
C LEU A 45 4.50 10.33 -3.75
N PRO A 46 4.60 9.29 -4.59
CA PRO A 46 4.11 9.36 -5.96
C PRO A 46 2.60 9.67 -6.01
N ASP A 47 2.21 10.46 -7.00
CA ASP A 47 0.79 10.74 -7.31
C ASP A 47 0.03 9.42 -7.53
N PRO A 48 -1.02 9.12 -6.75
CA PRO A 48 -1.76 7.87 -6.89
C PRO A 48 -2.49 7.72 -8.24
N HIS A 49 -2.71 8.81 -8.98
CA HIS A 49 -3.26 8.77 -10.34
C HIS A 49 -2.17 8.59 -11.43
N SER A 50 -0.90 8.48 -11.04
CA SER A 50 0.19 8.24 -11.96
C SER A 50 0.00 6.94 -12.76
N PRO A 51 0.30 6.92 -14.08
CA PRO A 51 0.21 5.71 -14.91
C PRO A 51 0.99 4.51 -14.39
N ILE A 52 1.99 4.72 -13.53
CA ILE A 52 2.79 3.65 -12.90
C ILE A 52 1.91 2.70 -12.06
N PHE A 53 0.79 3.20 -11.54
CA PHE A 53 -0.14 2.43 -10.71
C PHE A 53 -1.30 1.83 -11.49
N ARG A 54 -1.37 1.99 -12.83
CA ARG A 54 -2.53 1.56 -13.63
C ARG A 54 -2.91 0.09 -13.40
N ASN A 55 -1.92 -0.79 -13.32
CA ASN A 55 -2.11 -2.21 -13.05
C ASN A 55 -1.73 -2.58 -11.61
N GLY A 56 -1.60 -1.58 -10.75
CA GLY A 56 -1.12 -1.73 -9.39
C GLY A 56 -2.11 -2.46 -8.49
N THR A 57 -1.64 -2.72 -7.27
CA THR A 57 -2.41 -3.39 -6.22
C THR A 57 -2.64 -2.41 -5.08
N MET A 58 -3.87 -2.34 -4.61
CA MET A 58 -4.25 -1.68 -3.35
C MET A 58 -4.22 -2.73 -2.25
N MET A 59 -3.50 -2.47 -1.16
CA MET A 59 -3.35 -3.38 -0.01
C MET A 59 -3.79 -2.67 1.26
N TRP A 60 -4.87 -3.15 1.88
CA TRP A 60 -5.37 -2.61 3.14
C TRP A 60 -4.57 -3.18 4.30
N THR A 61 -4.13 -2.30 5.19
CA THR A 61 -3.30 -2.65 6.34
C THR A 61 -4.04 -2.35 7.64
N GLU A 62 -3.73 -3.09 8.71
CA GLU A 62 -4.42 -2.91 9.99
C GLU A 62 -3.94 -1.67 10.75
N SER A 63 -2.69 -1.25 10.52
CA SER A 63 -2.09 -0.11 11.19
C SER A 63 -1.14 0.69 10.30
N MET A 64 -0.85 1.93 10.71
CA MET A 64 0.14 2.76 10.02
C MET A 64 1.54 2.13 10.05
N SER A 65 1.89 1.41 11.12
CA SER A 65 3.17 0.70 11.21
C SER A 65 3.27 -0.37 10.13
N ASP A 66 2.19 -1.13 9.91
CA ASP A 66 2.16 -2.17 8.87
C ASP A 66 2.27 -1.55 7.48
N ALA A 67 1.58 -0.43 7.24
CA ALA A 67 1.68 0.33 6.00
C ALA A 67 3.11 0.81 5.71
N LEU A 68 3.79 1.36 6.71
CA LEU A 68 5.18 1.84 6.56
C LEU A 68 6.16 0.69 6.31
N LEU A 69 5.99 -0.43 7.01
CA LEU A 69 6.81 -1.63 6.81
C LEU A 69 6.56 -2.24 5.42
N LEU A 70 5.29 -2.36 5.02
CA LEU A 70 4.92 -2.89 3.71
C LEU A 70 5.45 -2.02 2.58
N ARG A 71 5.30 -0.69 2.69
CA ARG A 71 5.92 0.27 1.77
C ARG A 71 7.42 0.05 1.65
N ALA A 72 8.14 -0.01 2.77
CA ALA A 72 9.59 -0.21 2.75
C ALA A 72 10.00 -1.55 2.09
N CYS A 73 9.25 -2.62 2.32
CA CYS A 73 9.47 -3.91 1.67
C CYS A 73 9.25 -3.84 0.16
N GLU A 74 8.15 -3.25 -0.30
CA GLU A 74 7.82 -3.14 -1.74
C GLU A 74 8.79 -2.19 -2.46
N ASP A 75 9.19 -1.08 -1.82
CA ASP A 75 10.20 -0.16 -2.34
C ASP A 75 11.56 -0.86 -2.52
N GLN A 76 11.97 -1.73 -1.58
CA GLN A 76 13.19 -2.55 -1.71
C GLN A 76 13.12 -3.58 -2.83
N LEU A 77 11.92 -4.04 -3.20
CA LEU A 77 11.68 -4.91 -4.35
C LEU A 77 11.62 -4.13 -5.68
N GLY A 78 11.78 -2.81 -5.64
CA GLY A 78 11.77 -1.93 -6.81
C GLY A 78 10.35 -1.57 -7.29
N HIS A 79 9.33 -1.79 -6.46
CA HIS A 79 7.99 -1.32 -6.74
C HIS A 79 7.80 0.09 -6.23
N ALA A 80 7.14 0.94 -7.02
CA ALA A 80 6.72 2.24 -6.52
C ALA A 80 5.53 2.04 -5.58
N THR A 81 5.50 2.78 -4.49
CA THR A 81 4.39 2.77 -3.54
C THR A 81 3.94 4.17 -3.19
N THR A 82 2.66 4.33 -2.91
CA THR A 82 2.09 5.53 -2.28
C THR A 82 1.09 5.13 -1.20
N LEU A 83 0.84 6.05 -0.26
CA LEU A 83 -0.03 5.82 0.89
C LEU A 83 -1.37 6.51 0.67
N LEU A 84 -2.44 5.77 0.86
CA LEU A 84 -3.82 6.23 0.80
C LEU A 84 -4.52 5.94 2.13
N PHE A 85 -5.64 6.60 2.36
CA PHE A 85 -6.55 6.31 3.46
C PHE A 85 -7.95 6.07 2.91
N ASP A 86 -8.54 4.94 3.27
CA ASP A 86 -9.89 4.56 2.82
C ASP A 86 -10.96 5.12 3.76
N GLU A 87 -11.80 6.04 3.27
CA GLU A 87 -12.89 6.65 4.04
C GLU A 87 -14.18 5.82 4.07
N ALA A 88 -14.30 4.76 3.28
CA ALA A 88 -15.52 3.95 3.24
C ALA A 88 -15.66 2.98 4.43
N GLY A 89 -14.58 2.76 5.20
CA GLY A 89 -14.54 1.84 6.33
C GLY A 89 -14.94 2.48 7.68
N PHE A 90 -15.57 1.69 8.56
CA PHE A 90 -15.86 2.08 9.96
C PHE A 90 -14.60 2.44 10.78
N SER A 91 -13.43 2.02 10.30
CA SER A 91 -12.11 2.51 10.71
C SER A 91 -11.37 2.91 9.45
N ALA A 92 -11.17 4.21 9.22
CA ALA A 92 -10.35 4.69 8.11
C ALA A 92 -8.96 4.05 8.23
N GLY A 93 -8.65 3.13 7.32
CA GLY A 93 -7.45 2.30 7.37
C GLY A 93 -6.41 2.76 6.35
N PRO A 94 -5.12 2.66 6.66
CA PRO A 94 -4.08 2.95 5.68
C PRO A 94 -4.08 1.87 4.59
N VAL A 95 -3.96 2.32 3.35
CA VAL A 95 -3.91 1.50 2.15
C VAL A 95 -2.61 1.81 1.42
N ILE A 96 -1.84 0.79 1.09
CA ILE A 96 -0.69 0.93 0.20
C ILE A 96 -1.13 0.68 -1.22
N LEU A 97 -0.98 1.69 -2.09
CA LEU A 97 -1.08 1.52 -3.53
C LEU A 97 0.32 1.23 -4.06
N CYS A 98 0.53 0.01 -4.55
CA CYS A 98 1.80 -0.48 -5.06
C CYS A 98 1.73 -0.69 -6.57
N SER A 99 2.81 -0.41 -7.31
CA SER A 99 2.90 -0.66 -8.75
C SER A 99 2.98 -2.15 -9.11
N ARG A 100 3.10 -3.03 -8.10
CA ARG A 100 3.07 -4.48 -8.27
C ARG A 100 1.73 -4.92 -8.90
N PRO A 101 1.76 -5.76 -9.96
CA PRO A 101 0.55 -6.28 -10.56
C PRO A 101 -0.30 -7.08 -9.58
N PHE A 102 -1.62 -6.87 -9.62
CA PHE A 102 -2.56 -7.69 -8.86
C PHE A 102 -2.66 -9.07 -9.50
N TYR A 103 -2.12 -10.07 -8.81
CA TYR A 103 -2.40 -11.47 -9.13
C TYR A 103 -3.52 -11.89 -8.19
N ALA A 104 -4.73 -12.05 -8.73
CA ALA A 104 -5.75 -12.79 -8.01
C ALA A 104 -5.12 -14.11 -7.58
N GLN A 105 -5.13 -14.43 -6.28
CA GLN A 105 -4.84 -15.80 -5.89
C GLN A 105 -5.83 -16.64 -6.69
N GLU A 106 -5.34 -17.43 -7.65
CA GLU A 106 -6.13 -18.55 -8.13
C GLU A 106 -6.51 -19.30 -6.86
N GLU A 107 -7.81 -19.41 -6.60
CA GLU A 107 -8.31 -20.27 -5.55
C GLU A 107 -7.79 -21.67 -5.87
N GLY A 108 -6.64 -21.98 -5.28
CA GLY A 108 -6.05 -23.29 -5.31
C GLY A 108 -7.08 -24.19 -4.66
N LYS A 109 -7.78 -24.95 -5.51
CA LYS A 109 -8.48 -26.18 -5.14
C LYS A 109 -7.56 -26.98 -4.22
N MET A 110 -7.71 -26.80 -2.91
CA MET A 110 -7.35 -27.84 -1.96
C MET A 110 -8.43 -28.91 -2.11
N ARG A 111 -8.04 -29.97 -2.83
CA ARG A 111 -8.69 -31.27 -2.76
C ARG A 111 -8.40 -31.92 -1.42
#